data_AF-A0A099KNL3-F1
#
_entry.id   AF-A0A099KNL3-F1
#
_cell.length_a   1.000
_cell.length_b   1.000
_cell.length_c   1.000
_cell.angle_alpha   90.00
_cell.angle_beta   90.00
_cell.angle_gamma   90.00
#
_symmetry.space_group_name_H-M   'P 1'
#
loop_
_entity.id
_entity.type
_entity.pdbx_description
1 polymer ?
#
loop_
_entity_poly.entity_id
_entity_poly.type
_entity_poly.pdbx_seq_one_letter_code
_entity_poly.pdbx_strand_id
1 'polypeptide(L)'
;MNKFVVNGLLFFVFFVFSSISQATLITNLTQAELDSGDFSNAEDHLVGGLLDINYINYKGYDWAWVSPVNIESFGGNTLYNPDLQKNWIFADKTLLTILKTELTIADFTADNGDIIQAAKFFNSEYEHVDSDNFRPDALSSELTDPNHFLADLLQGFETFYVREALTTGVAPSPIPEPLSILLFAVAFIILQSKLKNKSA
;
A
#
# COMPACT_ATOMS: atom_id res chain seq x y z
N MET A 1 -21.29 52.21 23.11
CA MET A 1 -20.73 51.35 22.04
C MET A 1 -20.32 50.01 22.65
N ASN A 2 -20.86 48.95 22.06
CA ASN A 2 -21.20 47.69 22.72
C ASN A 2 -19.99 46.78 23.01
N LYS A 3 -19.72 46.52 24.29
CA LYS A 3 -18.89 45.37 24.73
C LYS A 3 -19.39 44.03 24.16
N PHE A 4 -20.67 43.97 23.80
CA PHE A 4 -21.29 42.82 23.11
C PHE A 4 -20.88 42.66 21.64
N VAL A 5 -20.50 43.73 20.95
CA VAL A 5 -20.09 43.66 19.52
C VAL A 5 -18.63 43.18 19.41
N VAL A 6 -17.79 43.50 20.39
CA VAL A 6 -16.38 43.06 20.41
C VAL A 6 -16.26 41.57 20.72
N ASN A 7 -17.09 41.03 21.63
CA ASN A 7 -17.10 39.58 21.91
C ASN A 7 -17.74 38.76 20.78
N GLY A 8 -18.69 39.32 20.02
CA GLY A 8 -19.25 38.66 18.84
C GLY A 8 -18.27 38.60 17.67
N LEU A 9 -17.44 39.63 17.49
CA LEU A 9 -16.43 39.67 16.44
C LEU A 9 -15.24 38.73 16.74
N LEU A 10 -14.86 38.57 18.01
CA LEU A 10 -13.82 37.60 18.40
C LEU A 10 -14.27 36.15 18.17
N PHE A 11 -15.55 35.84 18.40
CA PHE A 11 -16.07 34.48 18.19
C PHE A 11 -16.14 34.09 16.70
N PHE A 12 -16.33 35.07 15.81
CA PHE A 12 -16.37 34.81 14.36
C PHE A 12 -14.97 34.63 13.73
N VAL A 13 -13.91 35.16 14.36
CA VAL A 13 -12.53 35.02 13.88
C VAL A 13 -11.90 33.68 14.29
N PHE A 14 -12.38 33.03 15.36
CA PHE A 14 -11.90 31.69 15.74
C PHE A 14 -12.53 30.55 14.93
N PHE A 15 -13.62 30.79 14.20
CA PHE A 15 -14.30 29.75 13.40
C PHE A 15 -13.73 29.55 11.99
N VAL A 16 -12.77 30.38 11.56
CA VAL A 16 -12.27 30.36 10.17
C VAL A 16 -10.95 29.60 9.99
N PHE A 17 -10.43 28.98 11.05
CA PHE A 17 -9.17 28.21 11.00
C PHE A 17 -9.27 26.84 11.67
N SER A 18 -10.43 26.19 11.63
CA SER A 18 -10.40 24.72 11.62
C SER A 18 -9.92 24.32 10.22
N SER A 19 -8.61 24.28 10.01
CA SER A 19 -8.05 23.49 8.92
C SER A 19 -8.48 22.06 9.17
N ILE A 20 -9.57 21.66 8.52
CA ILE A 20 -9.97 20.27 8.37
C ILE A 20 -8.79 19.67 7.63
N SER A 21 -7.93 18.90 8.31
CA SER A 21 -6.93 18.08 7.62
C SER A 21 -7.73 17.09 6.80
N GLN A 22 -7.77 17.31 5.50
CA GLN A 22 -8.27 16.32 4.56
C GLN A 22 -7.09 15.45 4.17
N ALA A 23 -7.33 14.14 4.06
CA ALA A 23 -6.34 13.22 3.54
C ALA A 23 -5.79 13.76 2.23
N THR A 24 -4.49 14.05 2.19
CA THR A 24 -3.85 14.43 0.94
C THR A 24 -3.46 13.15 0.23
N LEU A 25 -4.32 12.70 -0.69
CA LEU A 25 -4.06 11.54 -1.53
C LEU A 25 -2.75 11.76 -2.30
N ILE A 26 -1.76 10.90 -2.08
CA ILE A 26 -0.50 10.96 -2.81
C ILE A 26 -0.60 10.04 -4.03
N THR A 27 -0.87 10.64 -5.17
CA THR A 27 -0.95 9.97 -6.47
C THR A 27 -0.46 10.89 -7.58
N ASN A 28 0.03 10.31 -8.68
CA ASN A 28 0.36 11.01 -9.91
C ASN A 28 -0.85 11.17 -10.85
N LEU A 29 -1.98 10.57 -10.53
CA LEU A 29 -3.18 10.57 -11.35
C LEU A 29 -3.89 11.93 -11.32
N THR A 30 -4.54 12.26 -12.43
CA THR A 30 -5.42 13.42 -12.53
C THR A 30 -6.77 13.14 -11.86
N GLN A 31 -7.51 14.20 -11.51
CA GLN A 31 -8.87 14.03 -10.98
C GLN A 31 -9.79 13.27 -11.95
N ALA A 32 -9.63 13.47 -13.27
CA ALA A 32 -10.42 12.76 -14.26
C ALA A 32 -10.13 11.25 -14.27
N GLU A 33 -8.88 10.84 -14.06
CA GLU A 33 -8.50 9.44 -13.92
C GLU A 33 -9.07 8.84 -12.63
N LEU A 34 -8.98 9.56 -11.51
CA LEU A 34 -9.59 9.16 -10.24
C LEU A 34 -11.12 9.00 -10.35
N ASP A 35 -11.81 9.98 -10.94
CA ASP A 35 -13.27 9.98 -11.11
C ASP A 35 -13.77 8.87 -12.05
N SER A 36 -12.92 8.43 -12.99
CA SER A 36 -13.22 7.34 -13.94
C SER A 36 -12.74 5.97 -13.48
N GLY A 37 -11.98 5.90 -12.38
CA GLY A 37 -11.35 4.68 -11.89
C GLY A 37 -10.24 4.16 -12.82
N ASP A 38 -9.65 5.01 -13.66
CA ASP A 38 -8.55 4.64 -14.55
C ASP A 38 -7.20 4.79 -13.83
N PHE A 39 -6.73 3.69 -13.25
CA PHE A 39 -5.45 3.63 -12.55
C PHE A 39 -4.29 3.18 -13.45
N SER A 40 -4.47 3.12 -14.78
CA SER A 40 -3.46 2.57 -15.68
C SER A 40 -2.11 3.32 -15.67
N ASN A 41 -2.15 4.61 -15.31
CA ASN A 41 -0.97 5.46 -15.18
C ASN A 41 -0.44 5.56 -13.75
N ALA A 42 -1.00 4.84 -12.77
CA ALA A 42 -0.61 4.94 -11.38
C ALA A 42 0.88 4.63 -11.19
N GLU A 43 1.53 5.41 -10.33
CA GLU A 43 2.85 5.13 -9.78
C GLU A 43 2.72 4.59 -8.35
N ASP A 44 3.77 3.91 -7.89
CA ASP A 44 3.86 3.49 -6.50
C ASP A 44 4.55 4.59 -5.71
N HIS A 45 3.82 5.24 -4.81
CA HIS A 45 4.35 6.26 -3.93
C HIS A 45 4.63 5.73 -2.52
N LEU A 46 4.25 4.48 -2.22
CA LEU A 46 4.54 3.79 -0.97
C LEU A 46 5.92 3.12 -1.03
N VAL A 47 6.95 3.86 -1.40
CA VAL A 47 8.30 3.33 -1.65
C VAL A 47 9.27 3.64 -0.49
N GLY A 48 10.52 3.19 -0.65
CA GLY A 48 11.59 3.17 0.36
C GLY A 48 11.61 4.38 1.32
N GLY A 49 11.73 4.07 2.61
CA GLY A 49 11.63 5.05 3.70
C GLY A 49 10.24 5.11 4.34
N LEU A 50 9.23 4.44 3.78
CA LEU A 50 7.88 4.31 4.36
C LEU A 50 7.60 2.91 4.94
N LEU A 51 8.52 1.95 4.80
CA LEU A 51 8.51 0.69 5.53
C LEU A 51 8.58 0.96 7.03
N ASP A 52 7.78 0.25 7.81
CA ASP A 52 7.58 0.40 9.25
C ASP A 52 7.01 1.77 9.68
N ILE A 53 6.53 2.57 8.70
CA ILE A 53 5.83 3.84 8.93
C ILE A 53 4.41 3.76 8.37
N ASN A 54 4.25 3.24 7.16
CA ASN A 54 2.95 3.15 6.49
C ASN A 54 2.58 1.74 6.05
N TYR A 55 3.55 0.85 5.93
CA TYR A 55 3.34 -0.56 5.63
C TYR A 55 4.41 -1.39 6.34
N ILE A 56 4.14 -2.67 6.53
CA ILE A 56 5.08 -3.63 7.13
C ILE A 56 5.53 -4.65 6.10
N ASN A 57 6.62 -5.34 6.37
CA ASN A 57 7.05 -6.48 5.56
C ASN A 57 6.86 -7.79 6.32
N TYR A 58 6.14 -8.74 5.72
CA TYR A 58 5.98 -10.07 6.29
C TYR A 58 5.87 -11.13 5.20
N LYS A 59 6.72 -12.16 5.31
CA LYS A 59 6.78 -13.32 4.40
C LYS A 59 6.92 -12.95 2.90
N GLY A 60 7.69 -11.90 2.60
CA GLY A 60 7.95 -11.48 1.22
C GLY A 60 6.82 -10.64 0.61
N TYR A 61 5.87 -10.20 1.42
CA TYR A 61 4.83 -9.24 1.04
C TYR A 61 4.92 -8.00 1.91
N ASP A 62 4.69 -6.84 1.27
CA ASP A 62 4.40 -5.62 2.00
C ASP A 62 2.89 -5.56 2.28
N TRP A 63 2.52 -5.21 3.50
CA TRP A 63 1.13 -5.13 3.96
C TRP A 63 0.81 -3.71 4.38
N ALA A 64 -0.20 -3.11 3.76
CA ALA A 64 -0.72 -1.81 4.12
C ALA A 64 -2.09 -1.98 4.75
N TRP A 65 -2.28 -1.39 5.92
CA TRP A 65 -3.61 -1.19 6.51
C TRP A 65 -4.17 0.11 5.96
N VAL A 66 -5.20 0.00 5.13
CA VAL A 66 -5.59 1.08 4.22
C VAL A 66 -6.89 1.75 4.58
N SER A 67 -7.74 1.22 5.45
CA SER A 67 -9.02 1.88 5.78
C SER A 67 -9.74 1.21 6.95
N PRO A 68 -10.55 1.94 7.74
CA PRO A 68 -11.45 1.39 8.75
C PRO A 68 -12.77 0.85 8.17
N VAL A 69 -12.92 0.93 6.85
CA VAL A 69 -14.07 0.42 6.10
C VAL A 69 -13.59 -0.31 4.86
N ASN A 70 -14.39 -1.24 4.35
CA ASN A 70 -14.10 -1.98 3.12
C ASN A 70 -15.14 -1.72 2.03
N ILE A 71 -15.76 -0.55 2.00
CA ILE A 71 -16.69 -0.16 0.93
C ILE A 71 -16.17 1.10 0.26
N GLU A 72 -16.40 1.21 -1.05
CA GLU A 72 -15.87 2.32 -1.85
C GLU A 72 -16.35 3.68 -1.34
N SER A 73 -17.66 3.85 -1.07
CA SER A 73 -18.21 5.13 -0.59
C SER A 73 -18.86 4.98 0.77
N PHE A 74 -18.33 5.68 1.78
CA PHE A 74 -18.86 5.66 3.14
C PHE A 74 -18.54 6.94 3.89
N GLY A 75 -19.54 7.56 4.52
CA GLY A 75 -19.30 8.72 5.40
C GLY A 75 -18.67 9.94 4.72
N GLY A 76 -18.81 10.09 3.40
CA GLY A 76 -18.14 11.13 2.62
C GLY A 76 -16.70 10.79 2.20
N ASN A 77 -16.20 9.62 2.58
CA ASN A 77 -14.93 9.07 2.15
C ASN A 77 -15.10 8.18 0.92
N THR A 78 -14.14 8.25 0.01
CA THR A 78 -13.92 7.28 -1.06
C THR A 78 -12.69 6.43 -0.73
N LEU A 79 -12.87 5.12 -0.54
CA LEU A 79 -11.78 4.15 -0.50
C LEU A 79 -11.46 3.71 -1.92
N TYR A 80 -10.27 4.04 -2.39
CA TYR A 80 -9.79 3.70 -3.73
C TYR A 80 -9.30 2.26 -3.79
N ASN A 81 -9.42 1.68 -4.99
CA ASN A 81 -8.88 0.35 -5.31
C ASN A 81 -7.35 0.32 -5.07
N PRO A 82 -6.77 -0.83 -4.69
CA PRO A 82 -5.31 -0.99 -4.55
C PRO A 82 -4.53 -0.50 -5.77
N ASP A 83 -5.08 -0.64 -6.99
CA ASP A 83 -4.45 -0.19 -8.23
C ASP A 83 -4.08 1.31 -8.25
N LEU A 84 -4.66 2.13 -7.36
CA LEU A 84 -4.27 3.53 -7.14
C LEU A 84 -2.76 3.67 -6.85
N GLN A 85 -2.17 2.68 -6.18
CA GLN A 85 -0.73 2.59 -5.94
C GLN A 85 -0.20 1.40 -6.75
N LYS A 86 0.72 1.65 -7.67
CA LYS A 86 1.18 0.60 -8.59
C LYS A 86 1.72 -0.64 -7.86
N ASN A 87 1.36 -1.83 -8.36
CA ASN A 87 1.71 -3.16 -7.83
C ASN A 87 1.00 -3.57 -6.53
N TRP A 88 0.23 -2.68 -5.90
CA TRP A 88 -0.65 -3.08 -4.82
C TRP A 88 -1.86 -3.82 -5.39
N ILE A 89 -2.30 -4.85 -4.67
CA ILE A 89 -3.41 -5.72 -5.06
C ILE A 89 -4.27 -6.05 -3.85
N PHE A 90 -5.46 -6.56 -4.13
CA PHE A 90 -6.23 -7.30 -3.14
C PHE A 90 -5.50 -8.58 -2.74
N ALA A 91 -5.49 -8.87 -1.45
CA ALA A 91 -4.95 -10.11 -0.91
C ALA A 91 -5.83 -11.30 -1.35
N ASP A 92 -5.19 -12.30 -1.95
CA ASP A 92 -5.87 -13.56 -2.26
C ASP A 92 -6.23 -14.34 -0.98
N LYS A 93 -6.90 -15.49 -1.15
CA LYS A 93 -7.31 -16.33 -0.01
C LYS A 93 -6.13 -16.77 0.89
N THR A 94 -4.96 -17.01 0.31
CA THR A 94 -3.77 -17.47 1.06
C THR A 94 -3.23 -16.32 1.90
N LEU A 95 -3.08 -15.15 1.30
CA LEU A 95 -2.64 -13.93 1.97
C LEU A 95 -3.66 -13.51 3.03
N LEU A 96 -4.95 -13.52 2.74
CA LEU A 96 -5.98 -13.20 3.73
C LEU A 96 -5.95 -14.16 4.93
N THR A 97 -5.57 -15.43 4.72
CA THR A 97 -5.36 -16.39 5.82
C THR A 97 -4.16 -16.00 6.68
N ILE A 98 -3.06 -15.56 6.08
CA ILE A 98 -1.89 -15.03 6.81
C ILE A 98 -2.31 -13.82 7.67
N LEU A 99 -3.00 -12.84 7.08
CA LEU A 99 -3.48 -11.66 7.78
C LEU A 99 -4.35 -12.02 8.99
N LYS A 100 -5.21 -13.03 8.85
CA LYS A 100 -6.19 -13.42 9.89
C LYS A 100 -5.65 -14.36 10.96
N THR A 101 -4.52 -15.03 10.72
CA THR A 101 -4.04 -16.09 11.61
C THR A 101 -2.61 -15.92 12.12
N GLU A 102 -1.81 -15.10 11.44
CA GLU A 102 -0.39 -14.92 11.77
C GLU A 102 -0.05 -13.49 12.16
N LEU A 103 -0.57 -12.51 11.41
CA LEU A 103 -0.36 -11.10 11.73
C LEU A 103 -1.23 -10.67 12.92
N THR A 104 -0.68 -9.77 13.71
CA THR A 104 -1.29 -9.23 14.92
C THR A 104 -1.21 -7.71 14.91
N ILE A 105 -1.99 -7.07 15.79
CA ILE A 105 -1.90 -5.61 15.97
C ILE A 105 -0.48 -5.14 16.33
N ALA A 106 0.30 -5.98 17.02
CA ALA A 106 1.68 -5.66 17.40
C ALA A 106 2.59 -5.52 16.16
N ASP A 107 2.33 -6.28 15.09
CA ASP A 107 3.08 -6.16 13.84
C ASP A 107 2.83 -4.80 13.18
N PHE A 108 1.64 -4.21 13.38
CA PHE A 108 1.26 -2.89 12.87
C PHE A 108 1.41 -1.77 13.92
N THR A 109 2.19 -1.98 14.98
CA THR A 109 2.44 -0.96 16.01
C THR A 109 3.93 -0.65 16.08
N ALA A 110 4.30 0.60 15.83
CA ALA A 110 5.69 1.05 15.93
C ALA A 110 6.17 1.11 17.40
N ASP A 111 7.49 1.22 17.60
CA ASP A 111 8.11 1.25 18.93
C ASP A 111 7.59 2.37 19.85
N ASN A 112 7.12 3.47 19.25
CA ASN A 112 6.55 4.61 19.97
C ASN A 112 5.05 4.45 20.29
N GLY A 113 4.43 3.34 19.86
CA GLY A 113 3.01 3.05 20.02
C GLY A 113 2.12 3.56 18.89
N ASP A 114 2.66 4.22 17.87
CA ASP A 114 1.88 4.68 16.72
C ASP A 114 1.49 3.49 15.82
N ILE A 115 0.30 3.54 15.23
CA ILE A 115 -0.16 2.52 14.28
C ILE A 115 0.49 2.75 12.91
N ILE A 116 1.14 1.70 12.40
CA ILE A 116 1.69 1.63 11.05
C ILE A 116 0.54 1.40 10.08
N GLN A 117 0.18 2.42 9.31
CA GLN A 117 -0.97 2.39 8.42
C GLN A 117 -0.84 3.36 7.25
N ALA A 118 -1.63 3.12 6.20
CA ALA A 118 -1.58 3.83 4.94
C ALA A 118 -2.92 4.45 4.53
N ALA A 119 -3.85 4.70 5.46
CA ALA A 119 -5.20 5.16 5.13
C ALA A 119 -5.19 6.43 4.28
N LYS A 120 -4.35 7.41 4.62
CA LYS A 120 -4.21 8.66 3.86
C LYS A 120 -3.79 8.49 2.39
N PHE A 121 -3.30 7.32 1.99
CA PHE A 121 -2.84 7.03 0.62
C PHE A 121 -3.88 6.31 -0.24
N PHE A 122 -4.96 5.81 0.38
CA PHE A 122 -6.02 5.06 -0.29
C PHE A 122 -7.41 5.63 -0.04
N ASN A 123 -7.52 6.72 0.72
CA ASN A 123 -8.79 7.34 1.07
C ASN A 123 -8.81 8.81 0.68
N SER A 124 -9.97 9.30 0.24
CA SER A 124 -10.15 10.72 -0.07
C SER A 124 -10.24 11.60 1.17
N GLU A 125 -10.74 11.07 2.30
CA GLU A 125 -10.94 11.85 3.53
C GLU A 125 -10.36 11.16 4.77
N TYR A 126 -10.39 9.83 4.86
CA TYR A 126 -9.91 9.11 6.04
C TYR A 126 -8.37 9.06 6.13
N GLU A 127 -7.84 9.49 7.26
CA GLU A 127 -6.40 9.42 7.58
C GLU A 127 -6.06 8.39 8.67
N HIS A 128 -7.05 7.61 9.12
CA HIS A 128 -6.93 6.71 10.28
C HIS A 128 -7.44 5.31 9.94
N VAL A 129 -7.18 4.39 10.87
CA VAL A 129 -7.70 3.02 10.91
C VAL A 129 -8.23 2.75 12.33
N ASP A 130 -9.02 1.70 12.53
CA ASP A 130 -9.55 1.37 13.86
C ASP A 130 -8.85 0.14 14.43
N SER A 131 -7.87 0.39 15.31
CA SER A 131 -7.10 -0.67 15.94
C SER A 131 -7.92 -1.63 16.81
N ASP A 132 -9.06 -1.17 17.34
CA ASP A 132 -9.94 -2.00 18.14
C ASP A 132 -10.69 -3.04 17.28
N ASN A 133 -10.70 -2.85 15.96
CA ASN A 133 -11.26 -3.78 14.98
C ASN A 133 -10.24 -4.71 14.35
N PHE A 134 -8.98 -4.74 14.82
CA PHE A 134 -8.01 -5.75 14.38
C PHE A 134 -8.35 -7.15 14.94
N ARG A 135 -9.37 -7.78 14.37
CA ARG A 135 -9.86 -9.13 14.73
C ARG A 135 -10.19 -9.93 13.47
N PRO A 136 -9.90 -11.25 13.41
CA PRO A 136 -9.97 -12.04 12.16
C PRO A 136 -11.31 -11.98 11.39
N ASP A 137 -12.41 -11.75 12.10
CA ASP A 137 -13.77 -11.64 11.58
C ASP A 137 -14.14 -10.22 11.10
N ALA A 138 -13.28 -9.23 11.32
CA ALA A 138 -13.44 -7.85 10.88
C ALA A 138 -12.27 -7.35 10.00
N LEU A 139 -11.44 -8.26 9.46
CA LEU A 139 -10.42 -7.92 8.46
C LEU A 139 -10.90 -8.30 7.05
N SER A 140 -10.72 -7.37 6.11
CA SER A 140 -10.95 -7.57 4.68
C SER A 140 -9.76 -7.11 3.85
N SER A 141 -9.75 -7.52 2.60
CA SER A 141 -8.95 -6.90 1.56
C SER A 141 -9.86 -6.42 0.44
N GLU A 142 -10.82 -7.25 0.03
CA GLU A 142 -11.79 -6.91 -0.99
C GLU A 142 -12.80 -5.86 -0.52
N LEU A 143 -13.27 -5.09 -1.49
CA LEU A 143 -14.36 -4.13 -1.30
C LEU A 143 -15.71 -4.86 -1.29
N THR A 144 -16.53 -4.54 -0.29
CA THR A 144 -17.93 -4.93 -0.20
C THR A 144 -18.71 -4.29 -1.35
N ASP A 145 -19.40 -5.11 -2.15
CA ASP A 145 -20.37 -4.61 -3.13
C ASP A 145 -21.49 -3.86 -2.39
N PRO A 146 -21.77 -2.58 -2.70
CA PRO A 146 -22.85 -1.81 -2.08
C PRO A 146 -24.23 -2.44 -2.25
N ASN A 147 -24.41 -3.32 -3.24
CA ASN A 147 -25.67 -4.05 -3.47
C ASN A 147 -25.72 -5.41 -2.77
N HIS A 148 -24.66 -5.81 -2.07
CA HIS A 148 -24.65 -7.06 -1.33
C HIS A 148 -25.68 -7.00 -0.19
N PHE A 149 -26.46 -8.08 0.01
CA PHE A 149 -27.54 -8.09 1.01
C PHE A 149 -27.04 -7.93 2.46
N LEU A 150 -25.74 -8.13 2.71
CA LEU A 150 -25.06 -7.88 3.98
C LEU A 150 -24.12 -6.68 3.93
N ALA A 151 -24.25 -5.77 2.96
CA ALA A 151 -23.32 -4.65 2.81
C ALA A 151 -23.16 -3.86 4.12
N ASP A 152 -24.27 -3.52 4.78
CA ASP A 152 -24.26 -2.79 6.06
C ASP A 152 -23.50 -3.52 7.19
N LEU A 153 -23.46 -4.85 7.16
CA LEU A 153 -22.75 -5.67 8.15
C LEU A 153 -21.25 -5.77 7.83
N LEU A 154 -20.91 -5.84 6.54
CA LEU A 154 -19.55 -6.12 6.08
C LEU A 154 -18.73 -4.84 5.88
N GLN A 155 -19.37 -3.72 5.54
CA GLN A 155 -18.72 -2.46 5.15
C GLN A 155 -17.75 -1.87 6.18
N GLY A 156 -17.92 -2.20 7.46
CA GLY A 156 -17.11 -1.70 8.58
C GLY A 156 -15.91 -2.59 8.91
N PHE A 157 -15.41 -3.37 7.96
CA PHE A 157 -14.22 -4.19 8.16
C PHE A 157 -12.96 -3.38 7.84
N GLU A 158 -11.92 -3.59 8.64
CA GLU A 158 -10.59 -3.03 8.42
C GLU A 158 -10.02 -3.59 7.11
N THR A 159 -9.61 -2.71 6.21
CA THR A 159 -9.16 -3.10 4.86
C THR A 159 -7.65 -3.10 4.77
N PHE A 160 -7.10 -4.13 4.13
CA PHE A 160 -5.67 -4.30 3.89
C PHE A 160 -5.39 -4.54 2.42
N TYR A 161 -4.36 -3.90 1.89
CA TYR A 161 -3.80 -4.20 0.58
C TYR A 161 -2.40 -4.77 0.72
N VAL A 162 -1.97 -5.49 -0.32
CA VAL A 162 -0.67 -6.14 -0.33
C VAL A 162 0.05 -5.88 -1.63
N ARG A 163 1.37 -5.93 -1.60
CA ARG A 163 2.19 -6.09 -2.80
C ARG A 163 3.31 -7.07 -2.51
N GLU A 164 3.87 -7.68 -3.56
CA GLU A 164 5.13 -8.38 -3.39
C GLU A 164 6.20 -7.39 -2.91
N ALA A 165 6.94 -7.78 -1.88
CA ALA A 165 7.96 -6.94 -1.32
C ALA A 165 9.00 -6.61 -2.39
N LEU A 166 9.26 -5.32 -2.57
CA LEU A 166 10.37 -4.88 -3.40
C LEU A 166 11.64 -5.46 -2.78
N THR A 167 12.21 -6.50 -3.41
CA THR A 167 13.43 -7.13 -2.91
C THR A 167 14.54 -6.09 -2.93
N THR A 168 14.78 -5.46 -1.78
CA THR A 168 15.94 -4.61 -1.56
C THR A 168 17.18 -5.52 -1.59
N GLY A 169 17.73 -5.75 -2.78
CA GLY A 169 19.11 -6.21 -2.93
C GLY A 169 19.36 -7.72 -2.88
N VAL A 170 18.40 -8.61 -3.15
CA VAL A 170 18.79 -9.89 -3.75
C VAL A 170 18.95 -9.62 -5.23
N ALA A 171 20.17 -9.25 -5.64
CA ALA A 171 20.56 -9.41 -7.04
C ALA A 171 20.10 -10.82 -7.47
N PRO A 172 19.38 -11.00 -8.59
CA PRO A 172 19.19 -12.34 -9.12
C PRO A 172 20.59 -12.94 -9.17
N SER A 173 20.83 -14.08 -8.50
CA SER A 173 22.10 -14.79 -8.65
C SER A 173 22.37 -14.81 -10.14
N PRO A 174 23.45 -14.17 -10.64
CA PRO A 174 23.55 -13.86 -12.06
C PRO A 174 23.40 -15.16 -12.82
N ILE A 175 22.24 -15.34 -13.46
CA ILE A 175 22.08 -16.36 -14.48
C ILE A 175 23.10 -15.93 -15.52
N PRO A 176 24.14 -16.72 -15.81
CA PRO A 176 25.18 -16.30 -16.73
C PRO A 176 24.51 -15.87 -18.02
N GLU A 177 24.62 -14.57 -18.35
CA GLU A 177 24.02 -14.07 -19.58
C GLU A 177 24.58 -14.87 -20.76
N PRO A 178 23.85 -14.98 -21.89
CA PRO A 178 24.28 -15.77 -23.05
C PRO A 178 25.73 -15.47 -23.50
N LEU A 179 26.22 -14.26 -23.27
CA LEU A 179 27.59 -13.81 -23.51
C LEU A 179 28.63 -14.49 -22.61
N SER A 180 28.30 -14.80 -21.36
CA SER A 180 29.19 -15.54 -20.44
C SER A 180 29.37 -16.99 -20.92
N ILE A 181 28.29 -17.65 -21.36
CA ILE A 181 28.37 -18.99 -21.98
C ILE A 181 29.18 -18.92 -23.27
N LEU A 182 28.96 -17.90 -24.10
CA LEU A 182 29.70 -17.69 -25.34
C LEU A 182 31.21 -17.49 -25.09
N LEU A 183 31.58 -16.69 -24.09
CA LEU A 183 32.97 -16.47 -23.70
C LEU A 183 33.64 -17.75 -23.19
N PHE A 184 32.94 -18.54 -22.36
CA PHE A 184 33.44 -19.84 -21.91
C PHE A 184 33.59 -20.84 -23.06
N ALA A 185 32.63 -20.89 -23.99
CA ALA A 185 32.69 -21.75 -25.16
C ALA A 185 33.87 -21.38 -26.09
N VAL A 186 34.06 -20.09 -26.35
CA VAL A 186 35.19 -19.60 -27.16
C VAL A 186 36.52 -19.89 -26.49
N ALA A 187 36.63 -19.67 -25.18
CA ALA A 187 37.84 -20.01 -24.42
C ALA A 187 38.17 -21.50 -24.49
N PHE A 188 37.17 -22.39 -24.40
CA PHE A 188 37.35 -23.83 -24.55
C PHE A 188 37.83 -24.24 -25.95
N ILE A 189 37.27 -23.63 -27.01
CA ILE A 189 37.67 -23.89 -28.40
C ILE A 189 39.13 -23.44 -28.64
N ILE A 190 39.51 -22.27 -28.12
CA ILE A 190 40.89 -21.76 -28.21
C ILE A 190 41.86 -22.67 -27.44
N LEU A 191 41.48 -23.18 -26.26
CA LEU A 191 42.33 -24.08 -25.49
C LEU A 191 42.53 -25.43 -26.21
N GLN A 192 41.45 -26.03 -26.70
CA GLN A 192 41.48 -27.28 -27.48
C GLN A 192 42.37 -27.17 -28.72
N SER A 193 42.24 -26.08 -29.50
CA SER A 193 43.07 -25.87 -30.69
C SER A 193 44.56 -25.72 -30.36
N LYS A 194 44.91 -25.06 -29.25
CA LYS A 194 46.31 -24.93 -28.79
C LYS A 194 46.89 -26.26 -28.30
N LEU A 195 46.09 -27.14 -27.69
CA LEU A 195 46.53 -28.46 -27.27
C LEU A 195 46.78 -29.38 -28.47
N LYS A 196 45.89 -29.35 -29.48
CA LYS A 196 46.02 -30.16 -30.70
C LYS A 196 47.31 -29.85 -31.48
N ASN A 197 47.74 -28.59 -31.49
CA ASN A 197 48.96 -28.15 -32.18
C ASN A 197 50.26 -28.44 -31.40
N LYS A 198 50.18 -28.89 -30.15
CA LYS A 198 51.33 -29.33 -29.34
C LYS A 198 51.51 -30.85 -29.30
N SER A 199 50.55 -31.60 -29.82
CA SER A 199 50.57 -33.07 -29.89
C SER A 199 50.88 -33.60 -31.29
N ALA A 200 51.47 -32.76 -32.16
CA ALA A 200 51.98 -33.10 -33.48
C ALA A 200 53.48 -32.76 -33.57
#